data_AF-A0A7G5XGI4-F1
#
_entry.id   AF-A0A7G5XGI4-F1
#
_cell.length_a   1.000
_cell.length_b   1.000
_cell.length_c   1.000
_cell.angle_alpha   90.00
_cell.angle_beta   90.00
_cell.angle_gamma   90.00
#
_symmetry.space_group_name_H-M   'P 1'
#
loop_
_entity.id
_entity.type
_entity.pdbx_description
1 polymer ?
#
loop_
_entity_poly.entity_id
_entity_poly.type
_entity_poly.pdbx_seq_one_letter_code
_entity_poly.pdbx_strand_id
1 'polypeptide(L)'
;MTKKLMLSSAIILIAFLSSAQTKNTLSTIRPQLEKVINDYPNQFALIKGTQNQGDPSVIEYSSKVELKGAVETKILGYPANKKINWLWEAKLLVTEETKEMQKQYKAYYNDILGKSLFSKGANNSITASGTYSAPSEELRLWSNQFHINDVTGEFSKLVIDLVAEYQNFEWTVYLRVYDKEKDEDMRPSKDTNDPWRYGTNKN
;
A
#
# COMPACT_ATOMS: atom_id res chain seq x y z
N MET A 1 -53.32 -2.78 -57.40
CA MET A 1 -53.38 -3.69 -56.24
C MET A 1 -52.01 -3.70 -55.56
N THR A 2 -52.01 -3.56 -54.22
CA THR A 2 -50.96 -3.93 -53.21
C THR A 2 -49.52 -3.39 -53.39
N LYS A 3 -49.11 -2.31 -52.71
CA LYS A 3 -48.63 -2.16 -51.31
C LYS A 3 -47.20 -2.70 -51.03
N LYS A 4 -46.30 -1.76 -50.69
CA LYS A 4 -45.25 -1.71 -49.62
C LYS A 4 -44.31 -2.94 -49.48
N LEU A 5 -43.00 -2.78 -49.28
CA LEU A 5 -42.40 -2.28 -48.04
C LEU A 5 -41.00 -1.69 -48.28
N MET A 6 -40.79 -0.47 -47.79
CA MET A 6 -39.48 0.06 -47.45
C MET A 6 -38.96 -0.68 -46.21
N LEU A 7 -37.74 -1.22 -46.27
CA LEU A 7 -37.00 -1.63 -45.07
C LEU A 7 -36.16 -0.42 -44.60
N SER A 8 -36.64 0.25 -43.56
CA SER A 8 -35.89 1.26 -42.84
C SER A 8 -35.05 0.58 -41.75
N SER A 9 -33.73 0.54 -41.92
CA SER A 9 -32.81 0.05 -40.88
C SER A 9 -32.72 1.06 -39.74
N ALA A 10 -33.32 0.74 -38.60
CA ALA A 10 -33.14 1.48 -37.36
C ALA A 10 -31.85 1.00 -36.67
N ILE A 11 -30.80 1.82 -36.69
CA ILE A 11 -29.59 1.61 -35.89
C ILE A 11 -29.89 2.09 -34.47
N ILE A 12 -30.13 1.13 -33.59
CA ILE A 12 -30.26 1.35 -32.14
C ILE A 12 -28.84 1.50 -31.59
N LEU A 13 -28.42 2.74 -31.29
CA LEU A 13 -27.18 3.02 -30.57
C LEU A 13 -27.46 2.84 -29.06
N ILE A 14 -27.24 1.63 -28.53
CA ILE A 14 -27.27 1.39 -27.08
C ILE A 14 -26.06 2.06 -26.44
N ALA A 15 -26.35 2.98 -25.52
CA ALA A 15 -25.38 3.70 -24.72
C ALA A 15 -24.61 2.74 -23.80
N PHE A 16 -23.29 2.69 -23.96
CA PHE A 16 -22.38 2.29 -22.89
C PHE A 16 -22.07 3.52 -22.05
N LEU A 17 -23.01 3.88 -21.17
CA LEU A 17 -22.67 4.72 -20.03
C LEU A 17 -21.94 3.82 -19.04
N SER A 18 -20.60 3.92 -19.03
CA SER A 18 -19.78 3.37 -17.96
C SER A 18 -20.23 3.98 -16.64
N SER A 19 -20.99 3.22 -15.87
CA SER A 19 -21.37 3.60 -14.51
C SER A 19 -20.14 3.44 -13.60
N ALA A 20 -19.31 4.47 -13.52
CA ALA A 20 -18.39 4.65 -12.40
C ALA A 20 -19.23 4.95 -11.14
N GLN A 21 -19.65 3.89 -10.45
CA GLN A 21 -20.33 4.00 -9.16
C GLN A 21 -19.34 3.76 -8.02
N THR A 22 -18.48 4.72 -7.72
CA THR A 22 -17.73 4.74 -6.46
C THR A 22 -18.51 5.51 -5.40
N LYS A 23 -19.56 4.87 -4.86
CA LYS A 23 -20.09 5.26 -3.54
C LYS A 23 -19.21 4.61 -2.47
N ASN A 24 -18.01 5.14 -2.27
CA ASN A 24 -17.15 4.76 -1.15
C ASN A 24 -17.64 5.47 0.13
N THR A 25 -18.61 4.86 0.81
CA THR A 25 -18.77 5.09 2.25
C THR A 25 -17.51 4.54 2.92
N LEU A 26 -16.72 5.47 3.48
CA LEU A 26 -15.39 5.20 4.04
C LEU A 26 -15.52 4.26 5.24
N SER A 27 -15.44 2.94 5.00
CA SER A 27 -15.32 1.96 6.07
C SER A 27 -13.94 2.06 6.69
N THR A 28 -13.89 1.98 8.02
CA THR A 28 -12.62 1.94 8.75
C THR A 28 -11.74 0.79 8.26
N ILE A 29 -10.45 1.05 8.11
CA ILE A 29 -9.43 0.08 7.67
C ILE A 29 -8.82 -0.69 8.84
N ARG A 30 -9.12 -0.27 10.08
CA ARG A 30 -8.45 -0.73 11.30
C ARG A 30 -8.60 -2.23 11.58
N PRO A 31 -9.79 -2.85 11.52
CA PRO A 31 -9.92 -4.26 11.88
C PRO A 31 -9.08 -5.18 10.99
N GLN A 32 -8.92 -4.81 9.72
CA GLN A 32 -8.08 -5.50 8.76
C GLN A 32 -6.60 -5.21 9.01
N LEU A 33 -6.25 -3.95 9.22
CA LEU A 33 -4.88 -3.55 9.55
C LEU A 33 -4.38 -4.26 10.81
N GLU A 34 -5.21 -4.41 11.84
CA GLU A 34 -4.91 -5.20 13.03
C GLU A 34 -4.61 -6.66 12.70
N LYS A 35 -5.39 -7.29 11.80
CA LYS A 35 -5.09 -8.67 11.36
C LYS A 35 -3.74 -8.77 10.66
N VAL A 36 -3.40 -7.79 9.82
CA VAL A 36 -2.12 -7.74 9.11
C VAL A 36 -0.97 -7.58 10.09
N ILE A 37 -1.07 -6.63 11.02
CA ILE A 37 -0.04 -6.39 12.04
C ILE A 37 0.14 -7.61 12.92
N ASN A 38 -0.96 -8.28 13.30
CA ASN A 38 -0.90 -9.51 14.11
C ASN A 38 -0.15 -10.66 13.43
N ASP A 39 -0.08 -10.68 12.10
CA ASP A 39 0.63 -11.72 11.35
C ASP A 39 2.01 -11.28 10.86
N TYR A 40 2.40 -10.03 11.09
CA TYR A 40 3.73 -9.51 10.76
C TYR A 40 4.87 -10.34 11.37
N PRO A 41 4.84 -10.76 12.65
CA PRO A 41 5.92 -11.58 13.22
C PRO A 41 6.11 -12.92 12.49
N ASN A 42 5.04 -13.43 11.87
CA ASN A 42 5.06 -14.64 11.04
C ASN A 42 5.36 -14.34 9.57
N GLN A 43 5.87 -13.15 9.24
CA GLN A 43 6.11 -12.71 7.87
C GLN A 43 4.87 -12.84 6.97
N PHE A 44 3.70 -12.54 7.52
CA PHE A 44 2.39 -12.64 6.86
C PHE A 44 2.03 -14.06 6.39
N ALA A 45 2.66 -15.11 6.92
CA ALA A 45 2.47 -16.48 6.46
C ALA A 45 1.02 -16.98 6.59
N LEU A 46 0.30 -16.59 7.65
CA LEU A 46 -1.07 -17.05 7.88
C LEU A 46 -2.07 -16.34 6.97
N ILE A 47 -1.75 -15.12 6.56
CA ILE A 47 -2.61 -14.30 5.70
C ILE A 47 -2.26 -14.40 4.19
N LYS A 48 -1.24 -15.17 3.80
CA LYS A 48 -0.98 -15.51 2.38
C LYS A 48 -2.11 -16.37 1.82
N GLY A 49 -2.62 -15.96 0.66
CA GLY A 49 -3.58 -16.68 -0.17
C GLY A 49 -2.91 -17.46 -1.28
N THR A 50 -3.50 -17.42 -2.48
CA THR A 50 -2.98 -18.09 -3.67
C THR A 50 -1.77 -17.35 -4.20
N GLN A 51 -0.75 -18.09 -4.63
CA GLN A 51 0.40 -17.49 -5.31
C GLN A 51 0.00 -17.04 -6.71
N ASN A 52 0.28 -15.78 -7.03
CA ASN A 52 0.06 -15.23 -8.36
C ASN A 52 1.30 -15.54 -9.23
N GLN A 53 1.08 -15.88 -10.50
CA GLN A 53 2.16 -15.98 -11.47
C GLN A 53 2.38 -14.60 -12.09
N GLY A 54 3.60 -14.06 -11.97
CA GLY A 54 3.91 -12.70 -12.38
C GLY A 54 5.41 -12.46 -12.54
N ASP A 55 5.86 -11.29 -12.13
CA ASP A 55 7.27 -10.87 -12.22
C ASP A 55 8.21 -11.89 -11.56
N PRO A 56 9.21 -12.45 -12.28
CA PRO A 56 10.13 -13.44 -11.72
C PRO A 56 11.02 -12.90 -10.60
N SER A 57 11.13 -11.57 -10.45
CA SER A 57 11.91 -10.91 -9.39
C SER A 57 11.11 -10.68 -8.10
N VAL A 58 9.79 -10.91 -8.12
CA VAL A 58 8.89 -10.67 -6.99
C VAL A 58 8.02 -11.89 -6.75
N ILE A 59 8.01 -12.38 -5.51
CA ILE A 59 7.06 -13.41 -5.10
C ILE A 59 5.75 -12.73 -4.72
N GLU A 60 4.66 -13.00 -5.43
CA GLU A 60 3.36 -12.39 -5.15
C GLU A 60 2.33 -13.43 -4.69
N TYR A 61 1.60 -13.11 -3.61
CA TYR A 61 0.42 -13.83 -3.16
C TYR A 61 -0.77 -12.89 -3.06
N SER A 62 -1.98 -13.39 -3.33
CA SER A 62 -3.18 -12.72 -2.85
C SER A 62 -3.20 -12.67 -1.31
N SER A 63 -3.81 -11.64 -0.74
CA SER A 63 -3.98 -11.54 0.72
C SER A 63 -5.34 -12.12 1.12
N LYS A 64 -5.38 -12.97 2.15
CA LYS A 64 -6.62 -13.41 2.81
C LYS A 64 -7.28 -12.30 3.64
N VAL A 65 -6.53 -11.24 3.95
CA VAL A 65 -7.08 -10.04 4.57
C VAL A 65 -7.52 -9.10 3.46
N GLU A 66 -8.83 -8.96 3.32
CA GLU A 66 -9.48 -8.05 2.37
C GLU A 66 -9.95 -6.77 3.08
N LEU A 67 -9.66 -5.62 2.49
CA LEU A 67 -10.14 -4.32 2.93
C LEU A 67 -11.38 -3.94 2.12
N LYS A 68 -12.49 -3.68 2.82
CA LYS A 68 -13.71 -3.24 2.18
C LYS A 68 -13.47 -1.90 1.48
N GLY A 69 -13.75 -1.85 0.18
CA GLY A 69 -13.56 -0.67 -0.66
C GLY A 69 -12.14 -0.51 -1.20
N ALA A 70 -11.19 -1.38 -0.85
CA ALA A 70 -9.91 -1.44 -1.54
C ALA A 70 -10.09 -2.08 -2.93
N VAL A 71 -9.26 -1.65 -3.87
CA VAL A 71 -9.18 -2.19 -5.23
C VAL A 71 -8.60 -3.60 -5.20
N GLU A 72 -7.53 -3.81 -4.43
CA GLU A 72 -6.86 -5.10 -4.27
C GLU A 72 -6.02 -5.15 -2.99
N THR A 73 -5.75 -6.36 -2.50
CA THR A 73 -4.80 -6.62 -1.42
C THR A 73 -3.88 -7.79 -1.77
N LYS A 74 -2.59 -7.64 -1.51
CA LYS A 74 -1.56 -8.62 -1.87
C LYS A 74 -0.40 -8.65 -0.89
N ILE A 75 0.40 -9.69 -0.97
CA ILE A 75 1.64 -9.86 -0.22
C ILE A 75 2.76 -10.06 -1.21
N LEU A 76 3.77 -9.20 -1.12
CA LEU A 76 4.94 -9.16 -1.99
C LEU A 76 6.17 -9.62 -1.21
N GLY A 77 6.96 -10.48 -1.80
CA GLY A 77 8.24 -10.94 -1.29
C GLY A 77 9.34 -10.53 -2.26
N TYR A 78 10.31 -9.77 -1.76
CA TYR A 78 11.51 -9.39 -2.50
C TYR A 78 12.68 -10.25 -2.02
N PRO A 79 13.14 -11.23 -2.82
CA PRO A 79 14.32 -12.02 -2.46
C PRO A 79 15.55 -11.13 -2.35
N ALA A 80 16.19 -11.13 -1.18
CA ALA A 80 17.51 -10.53 -0.97
C ALA A 80 18.49 -11.64 -0.55
N ASN A 81 19.81 -11.35 -0.62
CA ASN A 81 20.89 -12.32 -0.47
C ASN A 81 20.70 -13.39 0.63
N LYS A 82 20.17 -13.02 1.81
CA LYS A 82 20.04 -13.91 2.98
C LYS A 82 18.61 -14.06 3.52
N LYS A 83 17.65 -13.30 3.02
CA LYS A 83 16.26 -13.30 3.49
C LYS A 83 15.31 -12.77 2.40
N ILE A 84 14.03 -13.11 2.52
CA ILE A 84 12.98 -12.48 1.72
C ILE A 84 12.41 -11.32 2.55
N ASN A 85 12.40 -10.12 1.99
CA ASN A 85 11.72 -8.98 2.60
C ASN A 85 10.25 -9.03 2.18
N TRP A 86 9.37 -9.25 3.16
CA TRP A 86 7.94 -9.33 2.92
C TRP A 86 7.26 -7.98 3.17
N LEU A 87 6.29 -7.67 2.31
CA LEU A 87 5.45 -6.49 2.35
C LEU A 87 4.01 -6.93 2.15
N TRP A 88 3.11 -6.51 3.04
CA TRP A 88 1.68 -6.55 2.75
C TRP A 88 1.25 -5.20 2.15
N GLU A 89 0.46 -5.22 1.10
CA GLU A 89 0.00 -4.03 0.38
C GLU A 89 -1.51 -4.10 0.11
N ALA A 90 -2.18 -2.97 0.32
CA ALA A 90 -3.54 -2.72 -0.14
C ALA A 90 -3.59 -1.49 -1.04
N LYS A 91 -4.11 -1.65 -2.26
CA LYS A 91 -4.45 -0.54 -3.15
C LYS A 91 -5.82 -0.02 -2.74
N LEU A 92 -5.87 1.13 -2.09
CA LEU A 92 -7.09 1.67 -1.46
C LEU A 92 -7.95 2.50 -2.43
N LEU A 93 -7.33 3.24 -3.34
CA LEU A 93 -8.01 4.17 -4.24
C LEU A 93 -7.22 4.28 -5.55
N VAL A 94 -7.94 4.45 -6.65
CA VAL A 94 -7.43 4.94 -7.94
C VAL A 94 -8.36 6.07 -8.38
N THR A 95 -7.82 7.24 -8.73
CA THR A 95 -8.60 8.40 -9.17
C THR A 95 -7.75 9.38 -9.97
N GLU A 96 -8.31 10.03 -10.98
CA GLU A 96 -7.66 11.15 -11.69
C GLU A 96 -7.75 12.46 -10.86
N GLU A 97 -8.68 12.54 -9.90
CA GLU A 97 -9.02 13.76 -9.17
C GLU A 97 -8.15 13.95 -7.92
N THR A 98 -7.20 14.89 -7.96
CA THR A 98 -6.32 15.20 -6.81
C THR A 98 -7.11 15.49 -5.54
N LYS A 99 -8.23 16.24 -5.63
CA LYS A 99 -9.06 16.59 -4.46
C LYS A 99 -9.68 15.36 -3.81
N GLU A 100 -10.10 14.38 -4.59
CA GLU A 100 -10.62 13.12 -4.07
C GLU A 100 -9.51 12.33 -3.38
N MET A 101 -8.36 12.20 -4.04
CA MET A 101 -7.18 11.53 -3.47
C MET A 101 -6.81 12.15 -2.12
N GLN A 102 -6.64 13.47 -2.04
CA GLN A 102 -6.25 14.15 -0.79
C GLN A 102 -7.28 13.93 0.33
N LYS A 103 -8.58 13.97 0.00
CA LYS A 103 -9.66 13.72 0.97
C LYS A 103 -9.59 12.30 1.52
N GLN A 104 -9.48 11.30 0.65
CA GLN A 104 -9.43 9.89 1.03
C GLN A 104 -8.15 9.57 1.80
N TYR A 105 -7.01 10.06 1.32
CA TYR A 105 -5.71 9.92 1.96
C TYR A 105 -5.71 10.47 3.38
N LYS A 106 -6.24 11.69 3.59
CA LYS A 106 -6.38 12.27 4.93
C LYS A 106 -7.31 11.46 5.83
N ALA A 107 -8.39 10.89 5.28
CA ALA A 107 -9.29 10.04 6.04
C ALA A 107 -8.62 8.73 6.49
N TYR A 108 -7.86 8.07 5.62
CA TYR A 108 -7.06 6.90 6.00
C TYR A 108 -5.99 7.24 7.04
N TYR A 109 -5.27 8.36 6.86
CA TYR A 109 -4.30 8.84 7.83
C TYR A 109 -4.92 9.01 9.23
N ASN A 110 -6.08 9.67 9.32
CA ASN A 110 -6.80 9.88 10.57
C ASN A 110 -7.37 8.58 11.15
N ASP A 111 -7.57 7.55 10.34
CA ASP A 111 -8.01 6.24 10.83
C ASP A 111 -6.87 5.44 11.46
N ILE A 112 -5.62 5.74 11.07
CA ILE A 112 -4.40 5.11 11.60
C ILE A 112 -3.87 5.88 12.82
N LEU A 113 -3.74 7.21 12.71
CA LEU A 113 -3.03 8.04 13.69
C LEU A 113 -3.66 7.97 15.09
N GLY A 114 -2.83 7.69 16.11
CA GLY A 114 -3.17 7.94 17.51
C GLY A 114 -4.27 7.05 18.08
N LYS A 115 -4.78 6.09 17.31
CA LYS A 115 -5.74 5.09 17.77
C LYS A 115 -4.98 3.83 18.15
N SER A 116 -5.37 3.20 19.26
CA SER A 116 -4.71 1.96 19.64
C SER A 116 -5.17 0.81 18.75
N LEU A 117 -4.22 0.00 18.31
CA LEU A 117 -4.42 -1.20 17.51
C LEU A 117 -4.21 -2.41 18.42
N PHE A 118 -5.07 -3.41 18.32
CA PHE A 118 -4.93 -4.62 19.13
C PHE A 118 -3.92 -5.59 18.52
N SER A 119 -2.84 -5.86 19.25
CA SER A 119 -1.93 -6.98 18.97
C SER A 119 -2.22 -8.13 19.93
N LYS A 120 -2.27 -9.36 19.41
CA LYS A 120 -2.44 -10.60 20.20
C LYS A 120 -1.14 -11.04 20.89
N GLY A 121 0.02 -10.54 20.43
CA GLY A 121 1.35 -10.88 20.96
C GLY A 121 1.85 -9.90 22.01
N ALA A 122 1.44 -8.63 21.91
CA ALA A 122 1.71 -7.63 22.94
C ALA A 122 0.57 -7.67 23.97
N ASN A 123 0.89 -7.83 25.25
CA ASN A 123 -0.07 -7.64 26.36
C ASN A 123 -0.63 -6.20 26.46
N ASN A 124 -0.39 -5.35 25.46
CA ASN A 124 -0.74 -3.94 25.43
C ASN A 124 -1.20 -3.54 24.03
N SER A 125 -2.17 -2.62 23.95
CA SER A 125 -2.53 -2.00 22.69
C SER A 125 -1.37 -1.16 22.17
N ILE A 126 -1.10 -1.24 20.87
CA ILE A 126 -0.01 -0.52 20.24
C ILE A 126 -0.55 0.76 19.60
N THR A 127 0.19 1.86 19.68
CA THR A 127 -0.25 3.15 19.09
C THR A 127 0.65 3.50 17.91
N ALA A 128 0.03 3.75 16.76
CA ALA A 128 0.71 4.26 15.57
C ALA A 128 0.94 5.77 15.72
N SER A 129 2.21 6.20 15.59
CA SER A 129 2.61 7.60 15.58
C SER A 129 3.25 7.96 14.25
N GLY A 130 2.96 9.16 13.76
CA GLY A 130 3.49 9.70 12.51
C GLY A 130 3.16 11.18 12.39
N THR A 131 3.94 11.90 11.58
CA THR A 131 3.68 13.31 11.30
C THR A 131 2.87 13.40 10.01
N TYR A 132 1.73 14.10 10.06
CA TYR A 132 0.94 14.30 8.85
C TYR A 132 1.65 15.28 7.92
N SER A 133 1.73 14.88 6.67
CA SER A 133 2.09 15.77 5.58
C SER A 133 1.15 15.48 4.41
N ALA A 134 0.66 16.54 3.75
CA ALA A 134 -0.36 16.42 2.72
C ALA A 134 0.28 16.12 1.35
N PRO A 135 -0.29 15.20 0.54
CA PRO A 135 0.14 14.99 -0.83
C PRO A 135 0.13 16.30 -1.64
N SER A 136 1.26 16.61 -2.27
CA SER A 136 1.44 17.74 -3.19
C SER A 136 1.47 17.25 -4.62
N GLU A 137 0.83 17.97 -5.56
CA GLU A 137 0.90 17.68 -7.00
C GLU A 137 2.31 17.84 -7.57
N GLU A 138 3.18 18.58 -6.88
CA GLU A 138 4.58 18.77 -7.27
C GLU A 138 5.39 17.47 -7.13
N LEU A 139 4.96 16.55 -6.26
CA LEU A 139 5.62 15.27 -6.04
C LEU A 139 4.77 14.14 -6.60
N ARG A 140 5.37 13.33 -7.48
CA ARG A 140 4.71 12.12 -8.02
C ARG A 140 4.58 10.98 -7.01
N LEU A 141 5.24 11.10 -5.87
CA LEU A 141 5.20 10.13 -4.78
C LEU A 141 5.17 10.87 -3.45
N TRP A 142 4.26 10.49 -2.58
CA TRP A 142 4.11 11.02 -1.24
C TRP A 142 3.88 9.89 -0.24
N SER A 143 4.44 10.00 0.97
CA SER A 143 4.32 8.96 2.01
C SER A 143 4.15 9.59 3.39
N ASN A 144 3.27 9.01 4.21
CA ASN A 144 3.30 9.18 5.66
C ASN A 144 3.57 7.82 6.31
N GLN A 145 4.73 7.71 6.96
CA GLN A 145 5.13 6.52 7.71
C GLN A 145 4.68 6.64 9.16
N PHE A 146 4.11 5.55 9.66
CA PHE A 146 3.78 5.38 11.05
C PHE A 146 4.65 4.31 11.66
N HIS A 147 5.18 4.63 12.83
CA HIS A 147 5.94 3.71 13.66
C HIS A 147 5.09 3.29 14.85
N ILE A 148 5.36 2.07 15.33
CA ILE A 148 4.68 1.53 16.48
C ILE A 148 5.54 1.74 17.72
N ASN A 149 4.94 2.33 18.76
CA ASN A 149 5.54 2.30 20.09
C ASN A 149 5.39 0.90 20.68
N ASP A 150 6.39 0.07 20.46
CA ASP A 150 6.43 -1.29 20.98
C ASP A 150 7.43 -1.43 22.13
N VAL A 151 6.89 -1.70 23.30
CA VAL A 151 7.65 -1.92 24.54
C VAL A 151 8.33 -3.30 24.54
N THR A 152 7.81 -4.26 23.78
CA THR A 152 8.31 -5.65 23.74
C THR A 152 9.45 -5.85 22.74
N GLY A 153 9.52 -5.03 21.70
CA GLY A 153 10.52 -5.06 20.63
C GLY A 153 10.15 -5.89 19.40
N GLU A 154 9.11 -6.74 19.47
CA GLU A 154 8.58 -7.58 18.38
C GLU A 154 8.18 -6.77 17.12
N PHE A 155 7.59 -5.59 17.31
CA PHE A 155 7.14 -4.67 16.27
C PHE A 155 8.07 -3.47 16.08
N SER A 156 9.28 -3.50 16.66
CA SER A 156 10.22 -2.37 16.62
C SER A 156 10.65 -1.93 15.22
N LYS A 157 10.59 -2.84 14.24
CA LYS A 157 10.90 -2.59 12.83
C LYS A 157 9.67 -2.47 11.93
N LEU A 158 8.47 -2.63 12.50
CA LEU A 158 7.24 -2.54 11.75
C LEU A 158 7.01 -1.10 11.31
N VAL A 159 6.78 -0.92 10.02
CA VAL A 159 6.32 0.34 9.44
C VAL A 159 4.97 0.13 8.78
N ILE A 160 4.03 1.03 9.10
CA ILE A 160 2.80 1.20 8.36
C ILE A 160 3.01 2.43 7.48
N ASP A 161 2.89 2.30 6.17
CA ASP A 161 3.20 3.37 5.22
C ASP A 161 1.97 3.65 4.36
N LEU A 162 1.45 4.87 4.47
CA LEU A 162 0.36 5.36 3.64
C LEU A 162 0.98 6.16 2.49
N VAL A 163 0.81 5.68 1.26
CA VAL A 163 1.50 6.18 0.07
C VAL A 163 0.48 6.72 -0.93
N ALA A 164 0.76 7.86 -1.53
CA ALA A 164 0.07 8.34 -2.72
C ALA A 164 1.08 8.42 -3.87
N GLU A 165 0.76 7.78 -4.99
CA GLU A 165 1.63 7.70 -6.17
C GLU A 165 0.86 8.13 -7.42
N TYR A 166 1.46 9.00 -8.23
CA TYR A 166 0.91 9.44 -9.50
C TYR A 166 1.58 8.69 -10.65
N GLN A 167 0.83 7.82 -11.30
CA GLN A 167 1.28 7.01 -12.43
C GLN A 167 0.15 6.82 -13.43
N ASN A 168 0.48 6.69 -14.72
CA ASN A 168 -0.51 6.46 -15.78
C ASN A 168 -1.66 7.50 -15.79
N PHE A 169 -1.35 8.75 -15.45
CA PHE A 169 -2.30 9.87 -15.33
C PHE A 169 -3.32 9.74 -14.19
N GLU A 170 -3.14 8.78 -13.28
CA GLU A 170 -4.02 8.55 -12.13
C GLU A 170 -3.22 8.61 -10.81
N TRP A 171 -3.87 9.08 -9.77
CA TRP A 171 -3.42 8.90 -8.40
C TRP A 171 -3.84 7.53 -7.89
N THR A 172 -2.88 6.80 -7.31
CA THR A 172 -3.14 5.58 -6.55
C THR A 172 -2.76 5.77 -5.09
N VAL A 173 -3.65 5.40 -4.17
CA VAL A 173 -3.36 5.39 -2.73
C VAL A 173 -3.11 3.96 -2.29
N TYR A 174 -1.97 3.72 -1.65
CA TYR A 174 -1.60 2.43 -1.08
C TYR A 174 -1.48 2.50 0.44
N LEU A 175 -1.84 1.42 1.12
CA LEU A 175 -1.46 1.15 2.49
C LEU A 175 -0.51 -0.06 2.50
N ARG A 176 0.67 0.13 3.08
CA ARG A 176 1.75 -0.84 3.10
C ARG A 176 2.13 -1.17 4.54
N VAL A 177 2.46 -2.43 4.80
CA VAL A 177 2.95 -2.90 6.11
C VAL A 177 4.18 -3.78 5.88
N TYR A 178 5.32 -3.38 6.41
CA TYR A 178 6.61 -4.04 6.15
C TYR A 178 7.63 -3.85 7.27
N ASP A 179 8.71 -4.63 7.20
CA ASP A 179 9.91 -4.51 8.04
C ASP A 179 10.85 -3.44 7.45
N LYS A 180 11.20 -2.44 8.25
CA LYS A 180 12.19 -1.41 7.91
C LYS A 180 13.18 -1.28 9.07
N GLU A 181 14.47 -1.41 8.77
CA GLU A 181 15.53 -1.03 9.73
C GLU A 181 15.40 0.47 10.07
N LYS A 182 15.77 0.87 11.29
CA LYS A 182 15.73 2.30 11.64
C LYS A 182 16.65 3.09 10.72
N ASP A 183 16.23 4.29 10.34
CA ASP A 183 16.99 5.14 9.41
C ASP A 183 18.43 5.43 9.93
N GLU A 184 18.62 5.46 11.25
CA GLU A 184 19.94 5.61 11.89
C GLU A 184 20.87 4.40 11.65
N ASP A 185 20.29 3.21 11.60
CA ASP A 185 20.97 1.93 11.38
C ASP A 185 21.17 1.64 9.88
N MET A 186 20.43 2.33 8.99
CA MET A 186 20.58 2.24 7.54
C MET A 186 21.80 2.98 6.98
N ARG A 187 22.58 3.68 7.80
CA ARG A 187 23.79 4.35 7.32
C ARG A 187 24.75 3.29 6.76
N PRO A 188 25.23 3.42 5.50
CA PRO A 188 26.35 2.61 5.06
C PRO A 188 27.46 2.82 6.08
N SER A 189 28.03 1.73 6.58
CA SER A 189 29.05 1.76 7.62
C SER A 189 30.01 2.92 7.31
N LYS A 190 30.33 3.72 8.34
CA LYS A 190 31.56 4.51 8.30
C LYS A 190 32.73 3.53 8.38
N ASP A 191 32.81 2.59 7.45
CA ASP A 191 34.03 1.85 7.22
C ASP A 191 34.95 2.83 6.51
N THR A 192 35.77 3.51 7.32
CA THR A 192 36.82 4.40 6.83
C THR A 192 37.91 3.64 6.08
N ASN A 193 37.85 2.30 6.06
CA ASN A 193 38.80 1.44 5.39
C ASN A 193 38.29 0.85 4.07
N ASP A 194 37.16 1.31 3.52
CA ASP A 194 36.71 0.87 2.20
C ASP A 194 37.68 1.40 1.10
N PRO A 195 38.52 0.54 0.50
CA PRO A 195 39.53 0.96 -0.46
C PRO A 195 38.93 1.48 -1.77
N TRP A 196 37.62 1.33 -1.98
CA TRP A 196 36.92 1.75 -3.19
C TRP A 196 36.33 3.16 -3.13
N ARG A 197 36.37 3.83 -1.96
CA ARG A 197 35.65 5.10 -1.74
C ARG A 197 36.38 6.35 -2.23
N TYR A 198 37.69 6.28 -2.44
CA TYR A 198 38.45 7.35 -3.09
C TYR A 198 39.33 6.73 -4.17
N GLY A 199 39.01 7.03 -5.43
CA GLY A 199 39.90 6.77 -6.55
C GLY A 199 41.26 7.39 -6.23
N THR A 200 42.24 6.53 -5.95
CA THR A 200 43.62 6.95 -5.77
C THR A 200 44.14 7.39 -7.12
N ASN A 201 43.99 8.69 -7.42
CA ASN A 201 44.79 9.33 -8.46
C ASN A 201 46.23 9.37 -7.97
N LYS A 202 46.99 8.32 -8.30
CA LYS A 202 48.44 8.34 -8.28
C LYS A 202 48.90 9.17 -9.48
N ASN A 203 49.50 10.33 -9.20
CA ASN A 203 50.53 10.93 -10.04
C ASN A 203 51.89 10.58 -9.44
#